data_AF-A0A8I0IFC4-F1
#
_entry.id   AF-A0A8I0IFC4-F1
#
_cell.length_a   1.000
_cell.length_b   1.000
_cell.length_c   1.000
_cell.angle_alpha   90.00
_cell.angle_beta   90.00
_cell.angle_gamma   90.00
#
_symmetry.space_group_name_H-M   'P 1'
#
loop_
_entity.id
_entity.type
_entity.pdbx_description
1 polymer ?
#
loop_
_entity_poly.entity_id
_entity_poly.type
_entity_poly.pdbx_seq_one_letter_code
_entity_poly.pdbx_strand_id
1 'polypeptide(L)'
;MTEPAVPSHEVSTPEESDELAPPSALLSETTLRLVTPLTLQAGLRLIGVVWSVSDEEVAESTGLYCWVHGARDDDPLRSGVLYIGIAEGEGGLKTRTTNEESWRGGDHAHGIALERTHAVVVTGSVDAAVAVDLGWVDDLISDGRLSPTARPFVDEWREEKVLKEVEEVAIRLAIHLGDTGAPVNSFHAGAWRNDRPADWVAFAIARELTRRHGGG
;
A
#
# COMPACT_ATOMS: atom_id res chain seq x y z
N MET A 1 45.73 -39.29 42.12
CA MET A 1 45.52 -38.44 40.93
C MET A 1 44.25 -38.94 40.27
N THR A 2 43.19 -38.14 40.35
CA THR A 2 41.88 -38.42 39.75
C THR A 2 41.58 -37.20 38.89
N GLU A 3 41.48 -37.40 37.58
CA GLU A 3 41.06 -36.35 36.64
C GLU A 3 39.65 -35.85 37.02
N PRO A 4 39.38 -34.54 36.91
CA PRO A 4 38.02 -34.03 37.10
C PRO A 4 37.17 -34.40 35.88
N ALA A 5 36.02 -35.01 36.13
CA ALA A 5 35.00 -35.26 35.12
C ALA A 5 34.52 -33.92 34.55
N VAL A 6 34.77 -33.70 33.26
CA VAL A 6 34.17 -32.62 32.48
C VAL A 6 32.66 -32.86 32.44
N PRO A 7 31.80 -31.87 32.72
CA PRO A 7 30.37 -32.03 32.55
C PRO A 7 30.14 -32.36 31.06
N SER A 8 29.46 -33.48 30.79
CA SER A 8 28.94 -33.75 29.47
C SER A 8 28.04 -32.58 29.09
N HIS A 9 28.50 -31.73 28.16
CA HIS A 9 27.59 -30.89 27.42
C HIS A 9 26.58 -31.85 26.78
N GLU A 10 25.35 -31.85 27.27
CA GLU A 10 24.23 -32.39 26.49
C GLU A 10 24.29 -31.67 25.15
N VAL A 11 24.66 -32.42 24.12
CA VAL A 11 24.56 -31.97 22.75
C VAL A 11 23.07 -31.99 22.46
N SER A 12 22.40 -30.87 22.68
CA SER A 12 21.05 -30.65 22.17
C SER A 12 21.10 -30.95 20.67
N THR A 13 20.21 -31.83 20.23
CA THR A 13 20.15 -32.16 18.81
C THR A 13 19.83 -30.89 18.02
N PRO A 14 20.28 -30.75 16.76
CA PRO A 14 20.01 -29.56 15.96
C PRO A 14 18.51 -29.21 15.91
N GLU A 15 17.64 -30.23 16.00
CA GLU A 15 16.18 -30.13 16.01
C GLU A 15 15.60 -29.47 17.27
N GLU A 16 16.35 -29.42 18.37
CA GLU A 16 16.00 -28.73 19.62
C GLU A 16 16.56 -27.29 19.67
N SER A 17 17.29 -26.87 18.64
CA SER A 17 17.72 -25.48 18.48
C SER A 17 16.58 -24.62 17.98
N ASP A 18 16.39 -23.43 18.56
CA ASP A 18 15.49 -22.40 18.03
C ASP A 18 15.75 -22.08 16.55
N GLU A 19 16.97 -22.35 16.04
CA GLU A 19 17.34 -22.19 14.63
C GLU A 19 16.64 -23.18 13.68
N LEU A 20 16.10 -24.29 14.18
CA LEU A 20 15.38 -25.32 13.41
C LEU A 20 13.94 -25.55 13.87
N ALA A 21 13.43 -24.73 14.79
CA ALA A 21 12.04 -24.77 15.20
C ALA A 21 11.11 -24.62 13.98
N PRO A 22 9.97 -25.32 13.92
CA PRO A 22 9.02 -25.15 12.83
C PRO A 22 8.64 -23.67 12.75
N PRO A 23 8.55 -23.05 11.56
CA PRO A 23 8.32 -21.61 11.44
C PRO A 23 7.14 -21.12 12.27
N SER A 24 6.08 -21.92 12.41
CA SER A 24 4.92 -21.61 13.26
C SER A 24 5.24 -21.34 14.72
N ALA A 25 6.29 -21.95 15.29
CA ALA A 25 6.74 -21.71 16.67
C ALA A 25 7.59 -20.44 16.81
N LEU A 26 8.05 -19.86 15.69
CA LEU A 26 8.83 -18.62 15.62
C LEU A 26 7.97 -17.40 15.21
N LEU A 27 6.69 -17.61 14.92
CA LEU A 27 5.77 -16.55 14.50
C LEU A 27 5.03 -15.96 15.70
N SER A 28 5.12 -14.64 15.86
CA SER A 28 4.22 -13.87 16.73
C SER A 28 2.97 -13.49 15.95
N GLU A 29 1.80 -13.67 16.55
CA GLU A 29 0.55 -13.11 16.03
C GLU A 29 0.46 -11.62 16.38
N THR A 30 0.34 -10.78 15.36
CA THR A 30 0.16 -9.34 15.52
C THR A 30 -1.04 -8.90 14.69
N THR A 31 -1.93 -8.09 15.28
CA THR A 31 -3.00 -7.44 14.53
C THR A 31 -2.43 -6.25 13.77
N LEU A 32 -2.65 -6.21 12.45
CA LEU A 32 -2.17 -5.16 11.56
C LEU A 32 -3.33 -4.31 11.05
N ARG A 33 -3.17 -2.99 11.05
CA ARG A 33 -4.06 -2.04 10.37
C ARG A 33 -3.62 -1.95 8.92
N LEU A 34 -4.43 -2.51 8.04
CA LEU A 34 -4.18 -2.49 6.61
C LEU A 34 -4.90 -1.31 5.96
N VAL A 35 -4.27 -0.74 4.94
CA VAL A 35 -4.89 0.30 4.12
C VAL A 35 -5.96 -0.33 3.24
N THR A 36 -7.08 0.37 3.10
CA THR A 36 -8.24 -0.06 2.31
C THR A 36 -8.42 0.84 1.09
N PRO A 37 -9.15 0.39 0.05
CA PRO A 37 -9.54 1.25 -1.06
C PRO A 37 -10.23 2.55 -0.61
N LEU A 38 -11.12 2.49 0.39
CA LEU A 38 -11.78 3.69 0.92
C LEU A 38 -10.82 4.65 1.61
N THR A 39 -9.79 4.12 2.30
CA THR A 39 -8.75 4.94 2.92
C THR A 39 -7.94 5.69 1.86
N LEU A 40 -7.57 5.00 0.77
CA LEU A 40 -6.89 5.62 -0.37
C LEU A 40 -7.77 6.69 -1.03
N GLN A 41 -9.04 6.38 -1.29
CA GLN A 41 -10.00 7.32 -1.85
C GLN A 41 -10.11 8.60 -1.00
N ALA A 42 -10.20 8.45 0.33
CA ALA A 42 -10.28 9.59 1.24
C ALA A 42 -9.03 10.47 1.17
N GLY A 43 -7.84 9.87 1.12
CA GLY A 43 -6.59 10.61 1.02
C GLY A 43 -6.40 11.32 -0.32
N LEU A 44 -6.68 10.63 -1.44
CA LEU A 44 -6.60 11.21 -2.78
C LEU A 44 -7.54 12.43 -2.94
N ARG A 45 -8.72 12.40 -2.32
CA ARG A 45 -9.63 13.56 -2.33
C ARG A 45 -9.02 14.82 -1.72
N LEU A 46 -8.12 14.71 -0.74
CA LEU A 46 -7.49 15.87 -0.08
C LEU A 46 -6.61 16.68 -1.03
N ILE A 47 -6.15 16.06 -2.12
CA ILE A 47 -5.29 16.67 -3.14
C ILE A 47 -6.01 16.91 -4.47
N GLY A 48 -7.34 16.77 -4.47
CA GLY A 48 -8.17 17.01 -5.66
C GLY A 48 -8.10 15.87 -6.68
N VAL A 49 -7.85 14.66 -6.21
CA VAL A 49 -7.97 13.43 -7.01
C VAL A 49 -9.23 12.69 -6.57
N VAL A 50 -10.21 12.63 -7.46
CA VAL A 50 -11.44 11.87 -7.25
C VAL A 50 -11.28 10.51 -7.88
N TRP A 51 -11.16 9.48 -7.03
CA TRP A 51 -11.21 8.09 -7.46
C TRP A 51 -12.60 7.51 -7.19
N SER A 52 -13.34 7.19 -8.25
CA SER A 52 -14.69 6.60 -8.16
C SER A 52 -14.59 5.08 -8.00
N VAL A 53 -14.03 4.63 -6.87
CA VAL A 53 -13.80 3.22 -6.58
C VAL A 53 -15.11 2.43 -6.46
N SER A 54 -15.13 1.25 -7.05
CA SER A 54 -16.23 0.29 -7.08
C SER A 54 -15.68 -1.14 -7.13
N ASP A 55 -16.44 -2.08 -6.58
CA ASP A 55 -16.27 -3.53 -6.70
C ASP A 55 -17.22 -4.16 -7.74
N GLU A 56 -17.91 -3.32 -8.52
CA GLU A 56 -18.80 -3.72 -9.62
C GLU A 56 -18.01 -4.04 -10.91
N GLU A 57 -18.73 -4.15 -12.04
CA GLU A 57 -18.15 -4.47 -13.35
C GLU A 57 -17.02 -3.51 -13.75
N VAL A 58 -15.89 -4.09 -14.17
CA VAL A 58 -14.69 -3.33 -14.54
C VAL A 58 -14.90 -2.59 -15.85
N ALA A 59 -14.86 -1.26 -15.79
CA ALA A 59 -15.06 -0.40 -16.95
C ALA A 59 -13.88 -0.44 -17.94
N GLU A 60 -14.16 -0.25 -19.23
CA GLU A 60 -13.17 -0.05 -20.30
C GLU A 60 -12.70 1.42 -20.32
N SER A 61 -12.04 1.85 -19.25
CA SER A 61 -11.62 3.23 -19.08
C SER A 61 -10.27 3.35 -18.38
N THR A 62 -9.64 4.50 -18.52
CA THR A 62 -8.46 4.85 -17.74
C THR A 62 -8.83 5.02 -16.27
N GLY A 63 -8.00 4.49 -15.36
CA GLY A 63 -8.25 4.65 -13.93
C GLY A 63 -7.28 3.86 -13.06
N LEU A 64 -7.58 3.85 -11.77
CA LEU A 64 -6.81 3.17 -10.74
C LEU A 64 -7.54 1.89 -10.31
N TYR A 65 -6.80 0.84 -10.02
CA TYR A 65 -7.31 -0.39 -9.47
C TYR A 65 -6.46 -0.87 -8.29
N CYS A 66 -7.07 -1.70 -7.44
CA CYS A 66 -6.38 -2.40 -6.37
C CYS A 66 -6.73 -3.88 -6.40
N TRP A 67 -5.76 -4.75 -6.17
CA TRP A 67 -6.05 -6.10 -5.68
C TRP A 67 -6.12 -6.04 -4.16
N VAL A 68 -7.21 -6.52 -3.60
CA VAL A 68 -7.46 -6.58 -2.15
C VAL A 68 -7.56 -8.01 -1.68
N HIS A 69 -7.28 -8.25 -0.40
CA HIS A 69 -7.39 -9.56 0.20
C HIS A 69 -8.85 -10.05 0.22
N GLY A 70 -9.14 -11.20 -0.37
CA GLY A 70 -10.51 -11.71 -0.48
C GLY A 70 -10.87 -12.83 0.49
N ALA A 71 -10.03 -13.15 1.48
CA ALA A 71 -10.38 -14.18 2.47
C ALA A 71 -11.46 -13.76 3.50
N ARG A 72 -12.09 -12.59 3.32
CA ARG A 72 -13.31 -12.19 4.03
C ARG A 72 -14.37 -11.87 2.97
N ASP A 73 -15.54 -12.49 3.07
CA ASP A 73 -16.73 -12.25 2.24
C ASP A 73 -17.35 -10.84 2.48
N ASP A 74 -16.65 -9.97 3.20
CA ASP A 74 -17.19 -8.76 3.79
C ASP A 74 -16.51 -7.55 3.11
N ASP A 75 -17.18 -6.96 2.12
CA ASP A 75 -16.89 -5.66 1.49
C ASP A 75 -15.45 -5.47 0.96
N PRO A 76 -15.20 -5.77 -0.34
CA PRO A 76 -13.90 -5.54 -0.99
C PRO A 76 -13.35 -4.12 -0.83
N LEU A 77 -14.20 -3.10 -0.69
CA LEU A 77 -13.78 -1.72 -0.52
C LEU A 77 -13.15 -1.44 0.86
N ARG A 78 -13.36 -2.34 1.83
CA ARG A 78 -12.80 -2.31 3.18
C ARG A 78 -11.74 -3.38 3.42
N SER A 79 -11.45 -4.20 2.42
CA SER A 79 -10.39 -5.20 2.49
C SER A 79 -9.00 -4.58 2.34
N GLY A 80 -8.01 -5.25 2.93
CA GLY A 80 -6.61 -4.80 2.89
C GLY A 80 -6.06 -4.83 1.47
N VAL A 81 -5.48 -3.72 1.03
CA VAL A 81 -4.83 -3.57 -0.28
C VAL A 81 -3.55 -4.39 -0.34
N LEU A 82 -3.44 -5.23 -1.37
CA LEU A 82 -2.28 -6.08 -1.66
C LEU A 82 -1.42 -5.50 -2.80
N TYR A 83 -2.09 -4.86 -3.76
CA TYR A 83 -1.47 -4.25 -4.93
C TYR A 83 -2.29 -3.06 -5.39
N ILE A 84 -1.61 -2.04 -5.92
CA ILE A 84 -2.19 -0.86 -6.54
C ILE A 84 -1.57 -0.75 -7.92
N GLY A 85 -2.38 -0.46 -8.93
CA GLY A 85 -1.90 -0.17 -10.26
C GLY A 85 -2.79 0.85 -10.96
N ILE A 86 -2.25 1.47 -12.00
CA ILE A 86 -3.00 2.30 -12.93
C ILE A 86 -3.13 1.62 -14.29
N ALA A 87 -4.24 1.86 -14.96
CA ALA A 87 -4.49 1.35 -16.30
C ALA A 87 -4.74 2.53 -17.24
N GLU A 88 -3.93 2.61 -18.29
CA GLU A 88 -3.99 3.64 -19.34
C GLU A 88 -4.04 2.94 -20.71
N GLY A 89 -4.60 3.62 -21.72
CA GLY A 89 -4.62 3.13 -23.10
C GLY A 89 -5.82 2.25 -23.46
N GLU A 90 -5.70 1.49 -24.56
CA GLU A 90 -6.81 0.74 -25.16
C GLU A 90 -7.37 -0.34 -24.22
N GLY A 91 -8.67 -0.26 -23.95
CA GLY A 91 -9.40 -1.15 -23.03
C GLY A 91 -9.11 -0.93 -21.53
N GLY A 92 -8.16 -0.06 -21.19
CA GLY A 92 -7.97 0.51 -19.85
C GLY A 92 -7.96 -0.52 -18.72
N LEU A 93 -8.71 -0.23 -17.66
CA LEU A 93 -8.84 -1.07 -16.46
C LEU A 93 -9.18 -2.52 -16.82
N LYS A 94 -10.18 -2.74 -17.68
CA LYS A 94 -10.62 -4.09 -18.04
C LYS A 94 -9.52 -4.93 -18.69
N THR A 95 -8.81 -4.38 -19.67
CA THR A 95 -7.69 -5.09 -20.31
C THR A 95 -6.60 -5.41 -19.29
N ARG A 96 -6.23 -4.42 -18.46
CA ARG A 96 -5.15 -4.57 -17.49
C ARG A 96 -5.46 -5.63 -16.44
N THR A 97 -6.63 -5.54 -15.80
CA THR A 97 -7.03 -6.46 -14.74
C THR A 97 -7.32 -7.86 -15.26
N THR A 98 -7.90 -7.99 -16.47
CA THR A 98 -8.10 -9.30 -17.11
C THR A 98 -6.78 -10.00 -17.40
N ASN A 99 -5.78 -9.26 -17.88
CA ASN A 99 -4.45 -9.81 -18.12
C ASN A 99 -3.79 -10.27 -16.80
N GLU A 100 -3.86 -9.48 -15.74
CA GLU A 100 -3.30 -9.86 -14.43
C GLU A 100 -4.02 -11.06 -13.81
N GLU A 101 -5.36 -11.10 -13.93
CA GLU A 101 -6.19 -12.23 -13.50
C GLU A 101 -5.84 -13.52 -14.26
N SER A 102 -5.48 -13.41 -15.55
CA SER A 102 -5.12 -14.58 -16.37
C SER A 102 -3.87 -15.34 -15.86
N TRP A 103 -3.09 -14.72 -14.98
CA TRP A 103 -1.92 -15.35 -14.37
C TRP A 103 -2.28 -16.20 -13.14
N ARG A 104 -3.51 -16.12 -12.62
CA ARG A 104 -3.96 -16.81 -11.41
C ARG A 104 -3.70 -18.32 -11.50
N GLY A 105 -3.08 -18.87 -10.45
CA GLY A 105 -2.71 -20.29 -10.36
C GLY A 105 -1.69 -20.78 -11.39
N GLY A 106 -1.09 -19.88 -12.17
CA GLY A 106 0.02 -20.19 -13.07
C GLY A 106 1.39 -20.11 -12.39
N ASP A 107 2.46 -20.31 -13.17
CA ASP A 107 3.85 -20.25 -12.70
C ASP A 107 4.38 -18.81 -12.44
N HIS A 108 3.51 -17.80 -12.56
CA HIS A 108 3.87 -16.41 -12.38
C HIS A 108 3.67 -15.99 -10.92
N ALA A 109 4.70 -15.42 -10.29
CA ALA A 109 4.69 -15.06 -8.87
C ALA A 109 3.49 -14.18 -8.45
N HIS A 110 3.07 -13.24 -9.32
CA HIS A 110 1.88 -12.43 -9.08
C HIS A 110 0.60 -13.29 -9.01
N GLY A 111 0.43 -14.20 -9.97
CA GLY A 111 -0.75 -15.06 -10.04
C GLY A 111 -0.87 -16.06 -8.89
N ILE A 112 0.26 -16.60 -8.44
CA ILE A 112 0.34 -17.44 -7.22
C ILE A 112 -0.07 -16.62 -6.00
N ALA A 113 0.35 -15.35 -5.91
CA ALA A 113 -0.03 -14.47 -4.81
C ALA A 113 -1.53 -14.15 -4.84
N LEU A 114 -2.10 -13.86 -6.02
CA LEU A 114 -3.54 -13.63 -6.17
C LEU A 114 -4.35 -14.84 -5.71
N GLU A 115 -3.95 -16.05 -6.11
CA GLU A 115 -4.63 -17.29 -5.71
C GLU A 115 -4.54 -17.52 -4.20
N ARG A 116 -3.31 -17.48 -3.63
CA ARG A 116 -3.08 -17.72 -2.21
C ARG A 116 -3.84 -16.76 -1.30
N THR A 117 -4.03 -15.51 -1.73
CA THR A 117 -4.72 -14.47 -0.94
C THR A 117 -6.20 -14.34 -1.27
N HIS A 118 -6.71 -15.19 -2.16
CA HIS A 118 -8.05 -15.09 -2.73
C HIS A 118 -8.36 -13.68 -3.23
N ALA A 119 -7.37 -13.02 -3.84
CA ALA A 119 -7.45 -11.59 -4.13
C ALA A 119 -8.61 -11.25 -5.07
N VAL A 120 -9.31 -10.16 -4.74
CA VAL A 120 -10.39 -9.57 -5.53
C VAL A 120 -9.93 -8.22 -6.06
N VAL A 121 -10.35 -7.84 -7.27
CA VAL A 121 -10.04 -6.53 -7.83
C VAL A 121 -11.13 -5.53 -7.51
N VAL A 122 -10.73 -4.32 -7.14
CA VAL A 122 -11.60 -3.13 -7.10
C VAL A 122 -11.03 -2.10 -8.05
N THR A 123 -11.90 -1.37 -8.74
CA THR A 123 -11.48 -0.47 -9.82
C THR A 123 -12.22 0.86 -9.73
N GLY A 124 -11.71 1.89 -10.40
CA GLY A 124 -12.43 3.15 -10.49
C GLY A 124 -11.75 4.15 -11.40
N SER A 125 -12.56 4.97 -12.06
CA SER A 125 -12.07 6.10 -12.83
C SER A 125 -11.39 7.12 -11.91
N VAL A 126 -10.39 7.80 -12.45
CA VAL A 126 -9.64 8.84 -11.74
C VAL A 126 -9.84 10.17 -12.45
N ASP A 127 -10.27 11.18 -11.70
CA ASP A 127 -10.28 12.57 -12.11
C ASP A 127 -9.32 13.37 -11.21
N ALA A 128 -8.18 13.80 -11.76
CA ALA A 128 -7.18 14.60 -11.07
C ALA A 128 -7.34 16.12 -11.30
N ALA A 129 -8.32 16.54 -12.10
CA ALA A 129 -8.47 17.95 -12.51
C ALA A 129 -9.20 18.81 -11.45
N VAL A 130 -9.59 18.23 -10.31
CA VAL A 130 -10.34 18.96 -9.29
C VAL A 130 -9.43 19.94 -8.55
N ALA A 131 -9.82 21.21 -8.56
CA ALA A 131 -9.17 22.25 -7.77
C ALA A 131 -9.56 22.10 -6.30
N VAL A 132 -8.57 21.97 -5.43
CA VAL A 132 -8.76 21.94 -3.97
C VAL A 132 -7.88 23.00 -3.31
N ASP A 133 -8.32 23.45 -2.14
CA ASP A 133 -7.51 24.27 -1.26
C ASP A 133 -6.57 23.36 -0.44
N LEU A 134 -5.28 23.71 -0.47
CA LEU A 134 -4.22 23.00 0.24
C LEU A 134 -3.73 23.78 1.47
N GLY A 135 -4.50 24.76 1.97
CA GLY A 135 -4.17 25.50 3.19
C GLY A 135 -3.92 24.60 4.42
N TRP A 136 -4.51 23.41 4.45
CA TRP A 136 -4.21 22.40 5.48
C TRP A 136 -2.74 21.96 5.50
N VAL A 137 -2.00 22.07 4.39
CA VAL A 137 -0.55 21.80 4.34
C VAL A 137 0.21 22.85 5.14
N ASP A 138 -0.18 24.12 5.04
CA ASP A 138 0.43 25.22 5.79
C ASP A 138 0.11 25.12 7.27
N ASP A 139 -1.11 24.70 7.62
CA ASP A 139 -1.50 24.41 8.99
C ASP A 139 -0.60 23.31 9.60
N LEU A 140 -0.37 22.20 8.86
CA LEU A 140 0.52 21.12 9.31
C LEU A 140 1.96 21.58 9.50
N ILE A 141 2.46 22.47 8.63
CA ILE A 141 3.80 23.05 8.76
C ILE A 141 3.88 23.94 9.99
N SER A 142 2.88 24.80 10.19
CA SER A 142 2.81 25.74 11.31
C SER A 142 2.72 25.03 12.66
N ASP A 143 2.01 23.90 12.71
CA ASP A 143 1.89 23.03 13.88
C ASP A 143 3.13 22.13 14.11
N GLY A 144 4.15 22.21 13.25
CA GLY A 144 5.37 21.39 13.33
C GLY A 144 5.17 19.90 12.99
N ARG A 145 4.03 19.56 12.37
CA ARG A 145 3.65 18.18 11.97
C ARG A 145 4.15 17.81 10.57
N LEU A 146 4.57 18.80 9.80
CA LEU A 146 5.14 18.66 8.46
C LEU A 146 6.35 19.59 8.31
N SER A 147 7.39 19.16 7.60
CA SER A 147 8.55 20.00 7.31
C SER A 147 8.17 21.15 6.37
N PRO A 148 8.65 22.39 6.57
CA PRO A 148 8.50 23.47 5.59
C PRO A 148 9.02 23.11 4.19
N THR A 149 9.97 22.17 4.10
CA THR A 149 10.48 21.66 2.81
C THR A 149 9.42 20.93 1.99
N ALA A 150 8.35 20.42 2.61
CA ALA A 150 7.29 19.70 1.90
C ALA A 150 6.49 20.62 0.96
N ARG A 151 6.39 21.92 1.27
CA ARG A 151 5.49 22.82 0.54
C ARG A 151 5.85 22.96 -0.95
N PRO A 152 7.11 23.26 -1.31
CA PRO A 152 7.52 23.29 -2.73
C PRO A 152 7.21 21.99 -3.48
N PHE A 153 7.40 20.83 -2.85
CA PHE A 153 7.11 19.53 -3.46
C PHE A 153 5.60 19.30 -3.69
N VAL A 154 4.77 19.73 -2.75
CA VAL A 154 3.31 19.65 -2.89
C VAL A 154 2.82 20.57 -4.00
N ASP A 155 3.41 21.78 -4.11
CA ASP A 155 3.10 22.71 -5.19
C ASP A 155 3.57 22.18 -6.55
N GLU A 156 4.77 21.60 -6.65
CA GLU A 156 5.30 20.94 -7.85
C GLU A 156 4.38 19.82 -8.33
N TRP A 157 3.99 18.90 -7.45
CA TRP A 157 3.07 17.82 -7.78
C TRP A 157 1.71 18.33 -8.30
N ARG A 158 1.24 19.46 -7.76
CA ARG A 158 -0.03 20.07 -8.16
C ARG A 158 0.00 20.62 -9.59
N GLU A 159 1.16 21.03 -10.09
CA GLU A 159 1.32 21.56 -11.44
C GLU A 159 1.35 20.43 -12.49
N GLU A 160 1.94 19.29 -12.14
CA GLU A 160 2.14 18.19 -13.10
C GLU A 160 0.96 17.21 -13.16
N LYS A 161 0.35 16.85 -12.01
CA LYS A 161 -0.85 15.99 -11.84
C LYS A 161 -1.05 14.90 -12.92
N VAL A 162 0.01 14.19 -13.30
CA VAL A 162 -0.12 13.11 -14.28
C VAL A 162 -0.69 11.88 -13.59
N LEU A 163 -1.54 11.12 -14.27
CA LEU A 163 -2.17 9.91 -13.75
C LEU A 163 -1.16 8.93 -13.13
N LYS A 164 -0.01 8.73 -13.76
CA LYS A 164 1.10 7.94 -13.21
C LYS A 164 1.57 8.42 -11.83
N GLU A 165 1.55 9.73 -11.57
CA GLU A 165 1.89 10.26 -10.25
C GLU A 165 0.81 9.97 -9.19
N VAL A 166 -0.46 9.82 -9.61
CA VAL A 166 -1.54 9.40 -8.72
C VAL A 166 -1.31 7.98 -8.21
N GLU A 167 -0.88 7.06 -9.08
CA GLU A 167 -0.48 5.70 -8.70
C GLU A 167 0.65 5.76 -7.65
N GLU A 168 1.69 6.52 -7.98
CA GLU A 168 2.86 6.75 -7.13
C GLU A 168 2.47 7.31 -5.74
N VAL A 169 1.56 8.28 -5.67
CA VAL A 169 1.02 8.82 -4.41
C VAL A 169 0.21 7.78 -3.65
N ALA A 170 -0.67 7.02 -4.33
CA ALA A 170 -1.51 6.01 -3.68
C ALA A 170 -0.69 4.89 -3.03
N ILE A 171 0.37 4.42 -3.71
CA ILE A 171 1.32 3.45 -3.17
C ILE A 171 2.03 3.99 -1.92
N ARG A 172 2.52 5.22 -1.96
CA ARG A 172 3.23 5.85 -0.83
C ARG A 172 2.31 6.17 0.33
N LEU A 173 1.08 6.57 0.03
CA LEU A 173 0.07 6.81 1.05
C LEU A 173 -0.24 5.51 1.81
N ALA A 174 -0.28 4.38 1.09
CA ALA A 174 -0.46 3.08 1.73
C ALA A 174 0.65 2.78 2.75
N ILE A 175 1.90 3.13 2.43
CA ILE A 175 3.06 2.97 3.33
C ILE A 175 2.93 3.85 4.57
N HIS A 176 2.45 5.09 4.43
CA HIS A 176 2.38 6.04 5.55
C HIS A 176 1.17 5.84 6.48
N LEU A 177 0.12 5.15 6.01
CA LEU A 177 -1.10 4.90 6.78
C LEU A 177 -1.18 3.50 7.38
N GLY A 178 -0.63 2.48 6.72
CA GLY A 178 -0.72 1.09 7.15
C GLY A 178 0.36 0.70 8.15
N ASP A 179 0.10 -0.35 8.93
CA ASP A 179 1.10 -1.00 9.79
C ASP A 179 2.08 -1.86 8.97
N THR A 180 1.83 -2.02 7.66
CA THR A 180 2.66 -2.80 6.73
C THR A 180 3.30 -1.91 5.67
N GLY A 181 4.43 -2.37 5.12
CA GLY A 181 5.10 -1.73 4.00
C GLY A 181 4.27 -1.69 2.70
N ALA A 182 4.89 -1.19 1.63
CA ALA A 182 4.24 -0.97 0.34
C ALA A 182 3.49 -2.21 -0.17
N PRO A 183 2.38 -2.05 -0.90
CA PRO A 183 1.74 -3.14 -1.63
C PRO A 183 2.78 -3.95 -2.43
N VAL A 184 2.75 -5.27 -2.27
CA VAL A 184 3.90 -6.20 -2.41
C VAL A 184 4.47 -6.27 -3.84
N ASN A 185 3.83 -5.67 -4.84
CA ASN A 185 4.17 -5.83 -6.26
C ASN A 185 4.28 -4.53 -7.07
N SER A 186 4.43 -3.36 -6.44
CA SER A 186 4.57 -2.13 -7.23
C SER A 186 5.95 -2.02 -7.92
N PHE A 187 5.99 -1.58 -9.18
CA PHE A 187 7.22 -1.11 -9.84
C PHE A 187 7.92 0.03 -9.06
N HIS A 188 7.17 0.69 -8.17
CA HIS A 188 7.63 1.74 -7.27
C HIS A 188 8.02 1.22 -5.87
N ALA A 189 8.17 -0.10 -5.66
CA ALA A 189 8.58 -0.70 -4.38
C ALA A 189 9.96 -0.22 -3.86
N GLY A 190 10.74 0.49 -4.68
CA GLY A 190 11.90 1.29 -4.26
C GLY A 190 11.54 2.66 -3.64
N ALA A 191 10.34 2.80 -3.06
CA ALA A 191 9.67 4.05 -2.74
C ALA A 191 10.47 5.06 -1.89
N TRP A 192 11.49 4.62 -1.15
CA TRP A 192 12.28 5.48 -0.25
C TRP A 192 13.52 6.09 -0.90
N ARG A 193 13.79 5.82 -2.18
CA ARG A 193 15.12 6.07 -2.76
C ARG A 193 15.38 7.53 -3.15
N ASN A 194 14.34 8.33 -3.47
CA ASN A 194 14.52 9.50 -4.34
C ASN A 194 13.84 10.81 -3.89
N ASP A 195 13.22 10.90 -2.70
CA ASP A 195 12.62 12.13 -2.16
C ASP A 195 11.73 12.89 -3.17
N ARG A 196 10.84 12.17 -3.87
CA ARG A 196 10.03 12.75 -4.96
C ARG A 196 8.86 13.56 -4.42
N PRO A 197 8.27 14.45 -5.23
CA PRO A 197 7.04 15.16 -4.87
C PRO A 197 5.94 14.26 -4.29
N ALA A 198 5.72 13.09 -4.90
CA ALA A 198 4.73 12.12 -4.43
C ALA A 198 4.99 11.56 -3.00
N ASP A 199 6.25 11.53 -2.52
CA ASP A 199 6.60 11.14 -1.15
C ASP A 199 6.08 12.18 -0.15
N TRP A 200 6.38 13.45 -0.39
CA TRP A 200 5.95 14.57 0.44
C TRP A 200 4.43 14.72 0.46
N VAL A 201 3.79 14.57 -0.72
CA VAL A 201 2.33 14.62 -0.85
C VAL A 201 1.68 13.49 -0.06
N ALA A 202 2.14 12.24 -0.24
CA ALA A 202 1.58 11.10 0.48
C ALA A 202 1.75 11.23 2.00
N PHE A 203 2.91 11.71 2.46
CA PHE A 203 3.16 11.94 3.88
C PHE A 203 2.26 13.06 4.44
N ALA A 204 2.10 14.16 3.72
CA ALA A 204 1.21 15.25 4.11
C ALA A 204 -0.24 14.78 4.24
N ILE A 205 -0.74 14.00 3.27
CA ILE A 205 -2.08 13.39 3.31
C ILE A 205 -2.23 12.49 4.54
N ALA A 206 -1.23 11.64 4.81
CA ALA A 206 -1.28 10.74 5.95
C ALA A 206 -1.37 11.50 7.27
N ARG A 207 -0.59 12.59 7.42
CA ARG A 207 -0.65 13.49 8.59
C ARG A 207 -2.01 14.16 8.72
N GLU A 208 -2.58 14.63 7.62
CA GLU A 208 -3.88 15.31 7.63
C GLU A 208 -5.03 14.36 8.00
N LEU A 209 -5.05 13.14 7.43
CA LEU A 209 -6.03 12.13 7.79
C LEU A 209 -5.92 11.75 9.28
N THR A 210 -4.69 11.58 9.76
CA THR A 210 -4.41 11.25 11.17
C THR A 210 -4.91 12.37 12.09
N ARG A 211 -4.62 13.63 11.75
CA ARG A 211 -5.09 14.82 12.47
C ARG A 211 -6.62 14.91 12.54
N ARG A 212 -7.32 14.71 11.43
CA ARG A 212 -8.80 14.77 11.35
C ARG A 212 -9.51 13.69 12.16
N HIS A 213 -8.84 12.56 12.38
CA HIS A 213 -9.41 11.41 13.08
C HIS A 213 -8.82 11.20 14.49
N GLY A 214 -8.12 12.20 15.04
CA GLY A 214 -7.68 12.22 16.43
C GLY A 214 -6.45 11.35 16.74
N GLY A 215 -5.69 10.95 15.73
CA GLY A 215 -4.37 10.35 15.93
C GLY A 215 -3.28 11.42 15.90
N GLY A 216 -2.40 11.39 16.90
CA GLY A 216 -1.06 12.02 16.97
C GLY A 216 -0.92 13.41 16.39
#